data_AF-A0A818HW03-F1
#
_entry.id   AF-A0A818HW03-F1
#
_cell.length_a   1.000
_cell.length_b   1.000
_cell.length_c   1.000
_cell.angle_alpha   90.00
_cell.angle_beta   90.00
_cell.angle_gamma   90.00
#
_symmetry.space_group_name_H-M   'P 1'
#
loop_
_entity.id
_entity.type
_entity.pdbx_description
1 polymer ?
#
loop_
_entity_poly.entity_id
_entity_poly.type
_entity_poly.pdbx_seq_one_letter_code
_entity_poly.pdbx_strand_id
1 'polypeptide(L)'
;MNPKWTTLSNTNDANVYLNYNYVLSSYLISNGILNNTDQSLFSSSTIPSNTIQNLSLSKNPTITQDILSPYITRCILIFLVSLMTFMTVSGNLLVIIAFIREPTIRTYSNYFILNLSIADLLIGLICIPLYAHKFIFGEWHLGYHLCKLWLVFDYVVGSASTLCIVVISYDRYQMVSKGLHYQSNTSIRRALKFVFGTWIVAMLNYGIIKFYLIIFFKT
;
A
#
# COMPACT_ATOMS: atom_id res chain seq x y z
N MET A 1 -2.19 -27.82 -13.36
CA MET A 1 -1.25 -26.70 -13.57
C MET A 1 -0.76 -26.24 -12.20
N ASN A 2 0.45 -26.63 -11.82
CA ASN A 2 1.01 -26.38 -10.49
C ASN A 2 1.55 -24.94 -10.44
N PRO A 3 1.22 -24.10 -9.44
CA PRO A 3 1.79 -22.76 -9.37
C PRO A 3 3.29 -22.85 -9.08
N LYS A 4 4.10 -22.27 -9.97
CA LYS A 4 5.58 -22.13 -9.89
C LYS A 4 6.12 -21.45 -8.61
N TRP A 5 5.26 -21.08 -7.66
CA TRP A 5 5.58 -20.23 -6.50
C TRP A 5 6.02 -21.01 -5.25
N THR A 6 5.57 -22.25 -5.07
CA THR A 6 5.87 -23.03 -3.85
C THR A 6 7.32 -23.53 -3.74
N THR A 7 8.10 -23.51 -4.82
CA THR A 7 9.51 -23.95 -4.80
C THR A 7 10.52 -22.81 -4.78
N LEU A 8 10.09 -21.56 -5.02
CA LEU A 8 10.98 -20.38 -5.02
C LEU A 8 11.01 -19.66 -3.66
N SER A 9 10.00 -19.85 -2.80
CA SER A 9 9.92 -19.18 -1.50
C SER A 9 10.90 -19.76 -0.47
N ASN A 10 11.05 -21.08 -0.39
CA ASN A 10 11.86 -21.71 0.67
C ASN A 10 13.37 -21.51 0.52
N THR A 11 13.89 -21.40 -0.71
CA THR A 11 15.33 -21.22 -0.94
C THR A 11 15.73 -19.76 -0.86
N ASN A 12 14.93 -18.84 -1.39
CA ASN A 12 15.28 -17.42 -1.41
C ASN A 12 15.16 -16.76 -0.04
N ASP A 13 14.12 -17.08 0.73
CA ASP A 13 13.96 -16.50 2.08
C ASP A 13 15.03 -17.03 3.03
N ALA A 14 15.29 -18.34 3.03
CA ALA A 14 16.35 -18.93 3.86
C ALA A 14 17.74 -18.36 3.51
N ASN A 15 18.04 -18.18 2.23
CA ASN A 15 19.28 -17.55 1.78
C ASN A 15 19.36 -16.06 2.17
N VAL A 16 18.24 -15.34 2.15
CA VAL A 16 18.18 -13.93 2.58
C VAL A 16 18.39 -13.80 4.10
N TYR A 17 17.78 -14.66 4.93
CA TYR A 17 17.98 -14.65 6.39
C TYR A 17 19.39 -15.08 6.78
N LEU A 18 19.97 -16.09 6.11
CA LEU A 18 21.36 -16.52 6.35
C LEU A 18 22.36 -15.43 5.93
N ASN A 19 22.12 -14.77 4.79
CA ASN A 19 22.95 -13.67 4.33
C ASN A 19 22.81 -12.43 5.24
N TYR A 20 21.61 -12.16 5.75
CA TYR A 20 21.37 -11.09 6.73
C TYR A 20 22.14 -11.31 8.04
N ASN A 21 22.06 -12.50 8.63
CA ASN A 21 22.77 -12.80 9.88
C ASN A 21 24.29 -12.74 9.70
N TYR A 22 24.81 -13.20 8.56
CA TYR A 22 26.23 -13.13 8.24
C TYR A 22 26.73 -11.68 8.04
N VAL A 23 25.96 -10.85 7.33
CA VAL A 23 26.29 -9.43 7.10
C VAL A 23 26.15 -8.62 8.39
N LEU A 24 25.13 -8.87 9.21
CA LEU A 24 24.99 -8.23 10.51
C LEU A 24 26.13 -8.62 11.45
N SER A 25 26.52 -9.89 11.47
CA SER A 25 27.64 -10.36 12.28
C SER A 25 28.97 -9.74 11.82
N SER A 26 29.21 -9.63 10.51
CA SER A 26 30.42 -8.98 9.98
C SER A 26 30.45 -7.46 10.20
N TYR A 27 29.31 -6.77 10.16
CA TYR A 27 29.21 -5.34 10.50
C TYR A 27 29.44 -5.09 12.00
N LEU A 28 28.90 -5.95 12.86
CA LEU A 28 29.12 -5.87 14.31
C LEU A 28 30.58 -6.17 14.68
N ILE A 29 31.23 -7.11 13.99
CA ILE A 29 32.67 -7.39 14.15
C ILE A 29 33.51 -6.21 13.64
N SER A 30 33.16 -5.63 12.48
CA SER A 30 33.88 -4.48 11.90
C SER A 30 33.82 -3.22 12.77
N ASN A 31 32.78 -3.08 13.59
CA ASN A 31 32.61 -1.96 14.52
C ASN A 31 33.04 -2.30 15.96
N GLY A 32 33.66 -3.46 16.17
CA GLY A 32 34.22 -3.87 17.47
C GLY A 32 33.17 -4.24 18.52
N ILE A 33 31.93 -4.54 18.12
CA ILE A 33 30.82 -4.89 19.02
C ILE A 33 30.84 -6.40 19.37
N LEU A 34 31.41 -7.25 18.51
CA LEU A 34 31.60 -8.69 18.71
C LEU A 34 33.07 -9.08 18.53
N ASN A 35 33.63 -9.86 19.47
CA ASN A 35 35.01 -10.35 19.41
C ASN A 35 35.11 -11.68 18.65
N ASN A 36 36.20 -11.90 17.91
CA ASN A 36 36.45 -13.05 17.02
C ASN A 36 36.37 -14.45 17.68
N THR A 37 36.21 -14.55 19.00
CA THR A 37 36.16 -15.82 19.72
C THR A 37 34.89 -16.65 19.48
N ASP A 38 33.83 -16.05 18.90
CA ASP A 38 32.57 -16.75 18.60
C ASP A 38 32.60 -17.53 17.26
N GLN A 39 33.70 -17.42 16.50
CA GLN A 39 33.90 -18.09 15.22
C GLN A 39 34.02 -19.63 15.34
N SER A 40 34.23 -20.14 16.55
CA SER A 40 34.39 -21.57 16.84
C SER A 40 33.08 -22.37 16.82
N LEU A 41 31.92 -21.71 16.76
CA LEU A 41 30.61 -22.41 16.71
C LEU A 41 30.09 -22.70 15.30
N PHE A 42 30.74 -22.20 14.23
CA PHE A 42 30.24 -22.35 12.85
C PHE A 42 31.23 -22.89 11.82
N SER A 43 32.46 -23.22 12.20
CA SER A 43 33.48 -23.73 11.27
C SER A 43 33.56 -25.26 11.32
N SER A 44 32.59 -25.93 10.71
CA SER A 44 32.71 -27.33 10.29
C SER A 44 32.24 -27.48 8.85
N SER A 45 33.00 -26.92 7.92
CA SER A 45 33.16 -27.51 6.58
C SER A 45 34.46 -26.97 5.95
N THR A 46 35.29 -27.92 5.54
CA THR A 46 36.62 -27.75 4.97
C THR A 46 36.53 -27.06 3.60
N ILE A 47 36.98 -25.81 3.48
CA ILE A 47 37.15 -25.13 2.19
C ILE A 47 38.66 -24.97 1.91
N PRO A 48 39.18 -25.37 0.73
CA PRO A 48 40.62 -25.35 0.42
C PRO A 48 41.20 -23.93 0.37
N SER A 49 42.44 -23.79 0.85
CA SER A 49 43.18 -22.52 1.02
C SER A 49 43.34 -21.67 -0.26
N ASN A 50 43.22 -22.28 -1.44
CA ASN A 50 43.32 -21.57 -2.72
C ASN A 50 42.08 -20.72 -3.05
N THR A 51 40.94 -20.95 -2.38
CA THR A 51 39.74 -20.12 -2.53
C THR A 51 39.83 -18.83 -1.70
N ILE A 52 40.60 -18.85 -0.60
CA ILE A 52 40.74 -17.71 0.33
C ILE A 52 41.54 -16.57 -0.31
N GLN A 53 42.55 -16.89 -1.12
CA GLN A 53 43.41 -15.89 -1.76
C GLN A 53 42.71 -15.13 -2.90
N ASN A 54 41.69 -15.73 -3.52
CA ASN A 54 40.84 -15.05 -4.50
C ASN A 54 39.74 -14.19 -3.85
N LEU A 55 39.43 -14.42 -2.56
CA LEU A 55 38.48 -13.60 -1.80
C LEU A 55 39.11 -12.28 -1.32
N SER A 56 40.40 -12.26 -1.01
CA SER A 56 41.10 -11.04 -0.53
C SER A 56 41.40 -10.04 -1.64
N LEU A 57 41.47 -10.48 -2.90
CA LEU A 57 41.62 -9.62 -4.08
C LEU A 57 40.30 -9.08 -4.64
N SER A 58 39.15 -9.57 -4.15
CA SER A 58 37.86 -8.94 -4.37
C SER A 58 37.51 -8.00 -3.21
N LYS A 59 38.38 -7.01 -2.96
CA LYS A 59 37.96 -5.79 -2.26
C LYS A 59 37.21 -4.91 -3.27
N ASN A 60 36.18 -5.47 -3.89
CA ASN A 60 35.35 -4.77 -4.86
C ASN A 60 34.22 -4.08 -4.06
N PRO A 61 34.12 -2.74 -4.05
CA PRO A 61 33.04 -2.02 -3.35
C PRO A 61 31.64 -2.32 -3.90
N THR A 62 31.53 -3.15 -4.94
CA THR A 62 30.31 -3.62 -5.58
C THR A 62 29.43 -4.49 -4.67
N ILE A 63 30.01 -5.38 -3.84
CA ILE A 63 29.20 -6.26 -2.97
C ILE A 63 28.46 -5.46 -1.89
N THR A 64 29.05 -4.36 -1.41
CA THR A 64 28.39 -3.43 -0.48
C THR A 64 27.31 -2.58 -1.16
N GLN A 65 27.41 -2.29 -2.46
CA GLN A 65 26.38 -1.51 -3.18
C GLN A 65 25.16 -2.37 -3.57
N ASP A 66 25.37 -3.64 -3.94
CA ASP A 66 24.30 -4.51 -4.41
C ASP A 66 23.35 -4.99 -3.30
N ILE A 67 23.87 -5.12 -2.06
CA ILE A 67 23.07 -5.57 -0.92
C ILE A 67 22.44 -4.38 -0.19
N LEU A 68 23.11 -3.22 -0.07
CA LEU A 68 22.61 -2.05 0.66
C LEU A 68 21.46 -1.32 -0.07
N SER A 69 21.50 -1.30 -1.41
CA SER A 69 20.50 -0.65 -2.28
C SER A 69 19.05 -1.08 -2.04
N PRO A 70 18.70 -2.39 -1.99
CA PRO A 70 17.33 -2.81 -1.74
C PRO A 70 16.84 -2.54 -0.31
N TYR A 71 17.71 -2.59 0.72
CA TYR A 71 17.30 -2.29 2.09
C TYR A 71 17.06 -0.79 2.32
N ILE A 72 17.95 0.07 1.83
CA ILE A 72 17.75 1.52 1.89
C ILE A 72 16.45 1.88 1.16
N THR A 73 16.22 1.29 -0.02
CA THR A 73 14.98 1.50 -0.78
C THR A 73 13.74 1.10 0.02
N ARG A 74 13.76 -0.07 0.68
CA ARG A 74 12.65 -0.52 1.54
C ARG A 74 12.42 0.39 2.74
N CYS A 75 13.48 0.81 3.43
CA CYS A 75 13.37 1.73 4.57
C CYS A 75 12.80 3.09 4.16
N ILE A 76 13.27 3.65 3.05
CA ILE A 76 12.75 4.90 2.48
C ILE A 76 11.26 4.73 2.14
N LEU A 77 10.88 3.64 1.48
CA LEU A 77 9.48 3.39 1.13
C LEU A 77 8.58 3.25 2.35
N ILE A 78 9.00 2.50 3.38
CA ILE A 78 8.24 2.37 4.63
C ILE A 78 8.06 3.74 5.28
N PHE A 79 9.12 4.54 5.35
CA PHE A 79 9.07 5.90 5.89
C PHE A 79 8.11 6.79 5.10
N LEU A 80 8.24 6.83 3.76
CA LEU A 80 7.38 7.62 2.89
C LEU A 80 5.91 7.17 2.97
N VAL A 81 5.65 5.87 2.94
CA VAL A 81 4.30 5.33 3.04
C VAL A 81 3.67 5.62 4.40
N SER A 82 4.43 5.48 5.49
CA SER A 82 3.97 5.84 6.83
C SER A 82 3.65 7.33 6.91
N LEU A 83 4.50 8.19 6.35
CA LEU A 83 4.28 9.64 6.31
C LEU A 83 3.04 9.99 5.49
N MET A 84 2.88 9.43 4.29
CA MET A 84 1.70 9.64 3.46
C MET A 84 0.43 9.17 4.18
N THR A 85 0.46 7.98 4.79
CA THR A 85 -0.68 7.45 5.55
C THR A 85 -1.06 8.38 6.70
N PHE A 86 -0.07 8.86 7.47
CA PHE A 86 -0.30 9.78 8.57
C PHE A 86 -0.93 11.09 8.09
N MET A 87 -0.41 11.68 7.02
CA MET A 87 -0.93 12.93 6.45
C MET A 87 -2.34 12.76 5.90
N THR A 88 -2.59 11.69 5.13
CA THR A 88 -3.92 11.39 4.58
C THR A 88 -4.95 11.14 5.68
N VAL A 89 -4.59 10.36 6.71
CA VAL A 89 -5.51 10.04 7.81
C VAL A 89 -5.80 11.26 8.68
N SER A 90 -4.77 11.97 9.11
CA SER A 90 -4.95 13.17 9.95
C SER A 90 -5.74 14.26 9.24
N GLY A 91 -5.41 14.56 7.97
CA GLY A 91 -6.11 15.56 7.18
C GLY A 91 -7.59 15.24 6.99
N ASN A 92 -7.91 14.01 6.56
CA ASN A 92 -9.31 13.63 6.33
C ASN A 92 -10.10 13.45 7.63
N LEU A 93 -9.45 13.02 8.71
CA LEU A 93 -10.09 12.95 10.02
C LEU A 93 -10.46 14.35 10.54
N LEU A 94 -9.59 15.34 10.36
CA LEU A 94 -9.88 16.74 10.72
C LEU A 94 -11.10 17.28 9.97
N VAL A 95 -11.23 16.96 8.68
CA VAL A 95 -12.41 17.35 7.88
C VAL A 95 -13.70 16.73 8.44
N ILE A 96 -13.67 15.43 8.78
CA ILE A 96 -14.82 14.74 9.38
C ILE A 96 -15.15 15.33 10.75
N ILE A 97 -14.15 15.57 11.59
CA ILE A 97 -14.34 16.17 12.92
C ILE A 97 -14.98 17.56 12.78
N ALA A 98 -14.47 18.41 11.88
CA ALA A 98 -15.02 19.73 11.63
C ALA A 98 -16.49 19.67 11.19
N PHE A 99 -16.83 18.71 10.31
CA PHE A 99 -18.20 18.51 9.85
C PHE A 99 -19.15 18.03 10.97
N ILE A 100 -18.67 17.20 11.89
CA ILE A 100 -19.47 16.73 13.03
C ILE A 100 -19.68 17.87 14.03
N ARG A 101 -18.61 18.60 14.35
CA ARG A 101 -18.57 19.64 15.39
C ARG A 101 -19.42 20.86 15.05
N GLU A 102 -19.47 21.26 13.79
CA GLU A 102 -20.14 22.48 13.38
C GLU A 102 -21.39 22.19 12.54
N PRO A 103 -22.61 22.32 13.11
CA PRO A 103 -23.85 22.08 12.39
C PRO A 103 -24.06 23.05 11.23
N THR A 104 -23.53 24.27 11.32
CA THR A 104 -23.68 25.30 10.27
C THR A 104 -22.94 24.94 8.97
N ILE A 105 -21.97 24.02 9.03
CA ILE A 105 -21.22 23.53 7.87
C ILE A 105 -21.99 22.41 7.12
N ARG A 106 -23.15 21.94 7.59
CA ARG A 106 -23.90 20.83 6.97
C ARG A 106 -24.72 21.24 5.75
N THR A 107 -24.05 21.78 4.75
CA THR A 107 -24.64 22.20 3.46
C THR A 107 -24.58 21.07 2.43
N TYR A 108 -25.40 21.17 1.38
CA TYR A 108 -25.46 20.21 0.27
C TYR A 108 -24.07 19.87 -0.31
N SER A 109 -23.24 20.88 -0.58
CA SER A 109 -21.91 20.68 -1.16
C SER A 109 -20.92 20.02 -0.19
N ASN A 110 -21.07 20.26 1.12
CA ASN A 110 -20.16 19.73 2.13
C ASN A 110 -20.35 18.23 2.38
N TYR A 111 -21.50 17.65 1.99
CA TYR A 111 -21.67 16.19 1.98
C TYR A 111 -20.80 15.48 0.94
N PHE A 112 -20.47 16.13 -0.18
CA PHE A 112 -19.52 15.56 -1.15
C PHE A 112 -18.09 15.56 -0.60
N ILE A 113 -17.72 16.64 0.10
CA ILE A 113 -16.43 16.73 0.81
C ILE A 113 -16.34 15.64 1.88
N LEU A 114 -17.41 15.43 2.65
CA LEU A 114 -17.48 14.35 3.64
C LEU A 114 -17.32 12.97 2.98
N ASN A 115 -17.98 12.71 1.85
CA ASN A 115 -17.84 11.45 1.13
C ASN A 115 -16.41 11.24 0.62
N LEU A 116 -15.75 12.30 0.15
CA LEU A 116 -14.35 12.26 -0.27
C LEU A 116 -13.44 11.91 0.90
N SER A 117 -13.62 12.56 2.05
CA SER A 117 -12.82 12.26 3.26
C SER A 117 -13.02 10.84 3.80
N ILE A 118 -14.24 10.28 3.69
CA ILE A 118 -14.48 8.88 4.05
C ILE A 118 -13.74 7.94 3.09
N ALA A 119 -13.81 8.19 1.78
CA ALA A 119 -13.11 7.38 0.78
C ALA A 119 -11.58 7.42 0.98
N ASP A 120 -11.02 8.60 1.24
CA ASP A 120 -9.59 8.77 1.45
C ASP A 120 -9.11 8.13 2.77
N LEU A 121 -9.94 8.11 3.82
CA LEU A 121 -9.65 7.35 5.04
C LEU A 121 -9.62 5.84 4.78
N LEU A 122 -10.53 5.32 3.98
CA LEU A 122 -10.53 3.89 3.60
C LEU A 122 -9.26 3.54 2.81
N ILE A 123 -8.85 4.39 1.88
CA ILE A 123 -7.58 4.21 1.14
C ILE A 123 -6.40 4.28 2.11
N GLY A 124 -6.34 5.30 2.95
CA GLY A 124 -5.24 5.53 3.89
C GLY A 124 -5.07 4.41 4.92
N LEU A 125 -6.16 3.89 5.47
CA LEU A 125 -6.12 2.87 6.52
C LEU A 125 -5.99 1.44 5.99
N ILE A 126 -6.54 1.15 4.81
CA ILE A 126 -6.64 -0.23 4.31
C ILE A 126 -5.77 -0.41 3.08
N CYS A 127 -5.92 0.43 2.05
CA CYS A 127 -5.24 0.22 0.78
C CYS A 127 -3.73 0.43 0.89
N ILE A 128 -3.31 1.51 1.54
CA ILE A 128 -1.89 1.89 1.64
C ILE A 128 -1.09 0.87 2.46
N PRO A 129 -1.52 0.40 3.65
CA PRO A 129 -0.77 -0.60 4.42
C PRO A 129 -0.69 -1.97 3.73
N LEU A 130 -1.77 -2.39 3.05
CA LEU A 130 -1.77 -3.64 2.28
C LEU A 130 -0.88 -3.56 1.03
N TYR A 131 -0.82 -2.38 0.39
CA TYR A 131 0.14 -2.13 -0.68
C TYR A 131 1.58 -2.22 -0.17
N ALA A 132 1.88 -1.60 0.98
CA ALA A 132 3.19 -1.67 1.62
C ALA A 132 3.60 -3.11 1.96
N HIS A 133 2.68 -3.89 2.53
CA HIS A 133 2.91 -5.30 2.82
C HIS A 133 3.30 -6.07 1.56
N LYS A 134 2.52 -5.95 0.48
CA LYS A 134 2.84 -6.59 -0.80
C LYS A 134 4.22 -6.18 -1.34
N PHE A 135 4.57 -4.90 -1.20
CA PHE A 135 5.84 -4.38 -1.70
C PHE A 135 7.04 -4.87 -0.89
N ILE A 136 6.90 -4.96 0.45
CA ILE A 136 7.96 -5.42 1.35
C ILE A 136 8.22 -6.91 1.16
N PHE A 137 7.18 -7.74 1.10
CA PHE A 137 7.38 -9.20 0.97
C PHE A 137 7.62 -9.65 -0.47
N GLY A 138 7.38 -8.80 -1.47
CA GLY A 138 7.47 -9.15 -2.89
C GLY A 138 6.34 -10.09 -3.35
N GLU A 139 5.73 -10.83 -2.42
CA GLU A 139 4.61 -11.73 -2.64
C GLU A 139 3.46 -11.47 -1.65
N TRP A 140 2.27 -11.98 -1.96
CA TRP A 140 1.07 -11.80 -1.14
C TRP A 140 0.84 -13.01 -0.23
N HIS A 141 1.06 -12.83 1.08
CA HIS A 141 1.00 -13.94 2.05
C HIS A 141 -0.36 -14.08 2.76
N LEU A 142 -1.26 -13.09 2.66
CA LEU A 142 -2.60 -13.15 3.26
C LEU A 142 -3.59 -14.06 2.48
N GLY A 143 -3.10 -14.84 1.52
CA GLY A 143 -3.91 -15.79 0.74
C GLY A 143 -4.66 -15.18 -0.45
N TYR A 144 -5.08 -16.06 -1.36
CA TYR A 144 -5.62 -15.70 -2.68
C TYR A 144 -6.87 -14.82 -2.64
N HIS A 145 -7.81 -15.13 -1.73
CA HIS A 145 -9.08 -14.42 -1.63
C HIS A 145 -8.89 -12.98 -1.15
N LEU A 146 -8.03 -12.76 -0.16
CA LEU A 146 -7.73 -11.41 0.35
C LEU A 146 -6.97 -10.55 -0.66
N CYS A 147 -6.05 -11.12 -1.44
CA CYS A 147 -5.34 -10.40 -2.51
C CYS A 147 -6.31 -9.80 -3.53
N LYS A 148 -7.25 -10.65 -4.00
CA LYS A 148 -8.26 -10.27 -4.97
C LYS A 148 -9.28 -9.30 -4.38
N LEU A 149 -9.73 -9.54 -3.15
CA LEU A 149 -10.66 -8.65 -2.46
C LEU A 149 -10.05 -7.25 -2.29
N TRP A 150 -8.80 -7.17 -1.85
CA TRP A 150 -8.07 -5.92 -1.70
C TRP A 150 -7.94 -5.17 -3.03
N LEU A 151 -7.53 -5.84 -4.11
CA LEU A 151 -7.47 -5.23 -5.44
C LEU A 151 -8.83 -4.67 -5.87
N VAL A 152 -9.91 -5.44 -5.73
CA VAL A 152 -11.25 -4.98 -6.08
C VAL A 152 -11.66 -3.78 -5.23
N PHE A 153 -11.40 -3.83 -3.93
CA PHE A 153 -11.70 -2.73 -3.01
C PHE A 153 -10.97 -1.45 -3.39
N ASP A 154 -9.66 -1.52 -3.65
CA ASP A 154 -8.84 -0.38 -4.06
C ASP A 154 -9.38 0.28 -5.35
N TYR A 155 -9.70 -0.54 -6.37
CA TYR A 155 -10.31 -0.04 -7.60
C TYR A 155 -11.68 0.61 -7.39
N VAL A 156 -12.53 0.00 -6.55
CA VAL A 156 -13.87 0.54 -6.27
C VAL A 156 -13.77 1.87 -5.55
N VAL A 157 -12.96 1.97 -4.49
CA VAL A 157 -12.83 3.21 -3.72
C VAL A 157 -12.21 4.33 -4.56
N GLY A 158 -11.18 4.03 -5.36
CA GLY A 158 -10.60 4.99 -6.31
C GLY A 158 -11.59 5.47 -7.36
N SER A 159 -12.42 4.56 -7.90
CA SER A 159 -13.47 4.90 -8.85
C SER A 159 -14.58 5.74 -8.22
N ALA A 160 -15.00 5.41 -7.00
CA ALA A 160 -15.99 6.19 -6.27
C ALA A 160 -15.50 7.62 -6.00
N SER A 161 -14.21 7.79 -5.68
CA SER A 161 -13.58 9.10 -5.49
C SER A 161 -13.58 9.93 -6.79
N THR A 162 -13.18 9.32 -7.91
CA THR A 162 -13.18 10.01 -9.21
C THR A 162 -14.60 10.40 -9.64
N LEU A 163 -15.57 9.49 -9.49
CA LEU A 163 -16.97 9.77 -9.78
C LEU A 163 -17.54 10.87 -8.85
N CYS A 164 -17.10 10.93 -7.59
CA CYS A 164 -17.45 12.00 -6.68
C CYS A 164 -16.98 13.36 -7.22
N ILE A 165 -15.73 13.44 -7.70
CA ILE A 165 -15.19 14.68 -8.31
C ILE A 165 -16.01 15.08 -9.54
N VAL A 166 -16.37 14.13 -10.42
CA VAL A 166 -17.22 14.40 -11.59
C VAL A 166 -18.58 14.95 -11.18
N VAL A 167 -19.20 14.37 -10.16
CA VAL A 167 -20.48 14.85 -9.62
C VAL A 167 -20.34 16.25 -9.05
N ILE A 168 -19.28 16.54 -8.30
CA ILE A 168 -19.00 17.89 -7.78
C ILE A 168 -18.86 18.88 -8.93
N SER A 169 -18.11 18.54 -9.98
CA SER A 169 -17.94 19.39 -11.16
C SER A 169 -19.26 19.62 -11.90
N TYR A 170 -20.08 18.58 -12.05
CA TYR A 170 -21.40 18.68 -12.67
C TYR A 170 -22.36 19.55 -11.85
N ASP A 171 -22.33 19.42 -10.52
CA ASP A 171 -23.12 20.24 -9.61
C ASP A 171 -22.72 21.72 -9.72
N ARG A 172 -21.41 21.99 -9.76
CA ARG A 172 -20.86 23.34 -10.02
C ARG A 172 -21.30 23.89 -11.36
N TYR A 173 -21.30 23.07 -12.41
CA TYR A 173 -21.76 23.46 -13.74
C TYR A 173 -23.25 23.85 -13.72
N GLN A 174 -24.10 23.06 -13.07
CA GLN A 174 -25.54 23.36 -12.96
C GLN A 174 -25.81 24.64 -12.15
N MET A 175 -25.06 24.88 -11.07
CA MET A 175 -25.15 26.15 -10.32
C MET A 175 -24.82 27.37 -11.19
N VAL A 176 -23.78 27.28 -12.02
CA VAL A 176 -23.39 28.37 -12.92
C VAL A 176 -24.41 28.57 -14.04
N SER A 177 -24.90 27.47 -14.63
CA SER A 177 -25.81 27.54 -15.78
C SER A 177 -27.23 28.00 -15.42
N LYS A 178 -27.76 27.55 -14.28
CA LYS A 178 -29.17 27.76 -13.89
C LYS A 178 -29.37 28.75 -12.74
N GLY A 179 -28.28 29.23 -12.12
CA GLY A 179 -28.29 30.28 -11.10
C GLY A 179 -29.21 29.96 -9.90
N LEU A 180 -29.91 30.99 -9.40
CA LEU A 180 -30.73 30.93 -8.18
C LEU A 180 -31.84 29.87 -8.21
N HIS A 181 -32.35 29.51 -9.40
CA HIS A 181 -33.40 28.50 -9.54
C HIS A 181 -32.88 27.08 -9.26
N TYR A 182 -31.59 26.82 -9.52
CA TYR A 182 -30.96 25.56 -9.14
C TYR A 182 -30.65 25.52 -7.64
N GLN A 183 -30.20 26.65 -7.08
CA GLN A 183 -29.84 26.74 -5.65
C GLN A 183 -31.03 26.45 -4.72
N SER A 184 -32.25 26.93 -5.04
CA SER A 184 -33.45 26.62 -4.24
C SER A 184 -33.90 25.15 -4.34
N ASN A 185 -33.44 24.43 -5.36
CA ASN A 185 -33.80 23.03 -5.63
C ASN A 185 -32.70 22.04 -5.16
N THR A 186 -31.62 22.53 -4.56
CA THR A 186 -30.60 21.66 -3.94
C THR A 186 -31.14 21.12 -2.61
N SER A 187 -31.11 19.80 -2.43
CA SER A 187 -31.55 19.16 -1.18
C SER A 187 -30.56 18.10 -0.72
N ILE A 188 -30.36 17.98 0.59
CA ILE A 188 -29.44 16.99 1.18
C ILE A 188 -29.78 15.57 0.69
N ARG A 189 -31.07 15.26 0.51
CA ARG A 189 -31.53 13.98 -0.04
C ARG A 189 -31.02 13.74 -1.47
N ARG A 190 -30.89 14.77 -2.31
CA ARG A 190 -30.29 14.66 -3.65
C ARG A 190 -28.78 14.41 -3.56
N ALA A 191 -28.05 15.10 -2.67
CA ALA A 191 -26.61 14.87 -2.48
C ALA A 191 -26.34 13.42 -2.07
N LEU A 192 -27.11 12.91 -1.10
CA LEU A 192 -27.00 11.51 -0.67
C LEU A 192 -27.30 10.54 -1.82
N LYS A 193 -28.32 10.80 -2.65
CA LYS A 193 -28.58 9.96 -3.84
C LYS A 193 -27.42 9.94 -4.82
N PHE A 194 -26.78 11.09 -5.07
CA PHE A 194 -25.59 11.13 -5.93
C PHE A 194 -24.43 10.37 -5.32
N VAL A 195 -24.16 10.54 -4.03
CA VAL A 195 -23.12 9.78 -3.31
C VAL A 195 -23.39 8.28 -3.40
N PHE A 196 -24.58 7.81 -3.02
CA PHE A 196 -24.93 6.40 -3.17
C PHE A 196 -24.82 5.92 -4.62
N GLY A 197 -25.21 6.77 -5.58
CA GLY A 197 -25.06 6.50 -7.01
C GLY A 197 -23.61 6.28 -7.42
N THR A 198 -22.64 7.09 -6.95
CA THR A 198 -21.23 6.92 -7.30
C THR A 198 -20.68 5.60 -6.76
N TRP A 199 -21.06 5.20 -5.54
CA TRP A 199 -20.69 3.90 -4.99
C TRP A 199 -21.26 2.73 -5.80
N ILE A 200 -22.53 2.81 -6.19
CA ILE A 200 -23.18 1.78 -7.03
C ILE A 200 -22.51 1.69 -8.40
N VAL A 201 -22.25 2.82 -9.06
CA VAL A 201 -21.58 2.87 -10.37
C VAL A 201 -20.14 2.37 -10.28
N ALA A 202 -19.41 2.70 -9.21
CA ALA A 202 -18.06 2.18 -8.97
C ALA A 202 -18.07 0.64 -8.79
N MET A 203 -19.03 0.13 -8.02
CA MET A 203 -19.25 -1.32 -7.85
C MET A 203 -19.65 -1.99 -9.17
N LEU A 204 -20.43 -1.33 -10.02
CA LEU A 204 -20.79 -1.84 -11.35
C LEU A 204 -19.61 -1.89 -12.31
N ASN A 205 -18.80 -0.83 -12.36
CA ASN A 205 -17.67 -0.74 -13.30
C ASN A 205 -16.59 -1.79 -13.04
N TYR A 206 -16.19 -1.96 -11.78
CA TYR A 206 -15.04 -2.83 -11.43
C TYR A 206 -15.40 -3.96 -10.48
N GLY A 207 -16.35 -3.73 -9.56
CA GLY A 207 -16.82 -4.74 -8.63
C GLY A 207 -17.45 -5.92 -9.37
N ILE A 208 -18.50 -5.73 -10.16
CA ILE A 208 -19.22 -6.83 -10.82
C ILE A 208 -18.33 -7.58 -11.81
N ILE A 209 -17.68 -6.93 -12.77
CA ILE A 209 -16.91 -7.67 -13.79
C ILE A 209 -15.73 -8.45 -13.18
N LYS A 210 -14.96 -7.86 -12.26
CA LYS A 210 -13.82 -8.54 -11.64
C LYS A 210 -14.26 -9.53 -10.57
N PHE A 211 -15.27 -9.23 -9.75
CA PHE A 211 -15.80 -10.14 -8.73
C PHE A 211 -16.45 -11.38 -9.35
N TYR A 212 -17.20 -11.21 -10.45
CA TYR A 212 -17.74 -12.34 -11.22
C TYR A 212 -16.60 -13.18 -11.83
N LEU A 213 -15.56 -12.56 -12.40
CA LEU A 213 -14.37 -13.31 -12.86
C LEU A 213 -13.60 -13.99 -11.71
N ILE A 214 -13.66 -13.45 -10.50
CA ILE A 214 -13.00 -14.04 -9.32
C ILE A 214 -13.74 -15.29 -8.83
N ILE A 215 -15.07 -15.29 -8.88
CA ILE A 215 -15.92 -16.41 -8.43
C ILE A 215 -16.04 -17.48 -9.53
N PHE A 216 -16.30 -17.10 -10.78
CA PHE A 216 -16.64 -18.07 -11.84
C PHE A 216 -15.44 -18.72 -12.52
N PHE A 217 -14.27 -18.07 -12.61
CA PHE A 217 -13.11 -18.61 -13.34
C PHE A 217 -12.20 -19.52 -12.47
N LYS A 218 -12.67 -19.92 -11.28
CA LYS A 218 -11.96 -20.86 -10.39
C LYS A 218 -12.86 -22.06 -10.01
N THR A 219 -13.64 -22.54 -10.97
CA THR A 219 -14.12 -23.94 -11.01
C THR A 219 -13.54 -24.56 -12.27
#